data_AF-A0A559MFL3-F1
#
_entry.id   AF-A0A559MFL3-F1
#
_cell.length_a   1.000
_cell.length_b   1.000
_cell.length_c   1.000
_cell.angle_alpha   90.00
_cell.angle_beta   90.00
_cell.angle_gamma   90.00
#
_symmetry.space_group_name_H-M   'P 1'
#
loop_
_entity.id
_entity.type
_entity.pdbx_description
1 polymer ?
#
loop_
_entity_poly.entity_id
_entity_poly.type
_entity_poly.pdbx_seq_one_letter_code
_entity_poly.pdbx_strand_id
1 'polypeptide(L)'
;MPPTSRSFHSQSKKPNITPAPVIDQYTQPRHPDTSHSIEARKALRNYGLAPPNVESHSLQAQRCMRQLESKTTPIERYIYLSNLRNSNVHLFYRLMLDNFTTLAPLIYTPVVGEACQKWSEIYRQPEGLYLSYKDRGSLIDMLRNWPQPNVEMTVVTDGSRILGLGDLGVNGMGIPVGKLALYTGCAGIRPDLTLPLTLDLGTNNEALLADPLYMGSRMKRVSEKEEAEFLDELMVALNEVWPGIVVQFEDFKNPFPALERYQNKYSCFNDDIQGTGAVILAGIISAMRKTGAAVEDQRAVFMGAGSAGVGVAKQIVEYFIKEGLTEEQARKCFWFVDTKGLITNDRGDKLAAHKVYFSRDDNEGKQFKTLPEVVDFVKPTILMGLCTIRGIFDEPILKKMAAWNENPIIFPLSNPSDNAECTYEEAMNATNGKAIFASGSPFPDYVHNGKTMHPSQG
;
A
#
# COMPACT_ATOMS: atom_id res chain seq x y z
N MET A 1 78.31 -0.99 -7.71
CA MET A 1 77.20 -0.96 -6.73
C MET A 1 77.40 0.30 -5.90
N PRO A 2 76.39 1.19 -5.84
CA PRO A 2 75.13 0.91 -5.16
C PRO A 2 73.89 1.08 -6.07
N PRO A 3 72.76 0.40 -5.79
CA PRO A 3 71.51 0.66 -6.49
C PRO A 3 70.69 1.72 -5.75
N THR A 4 70.24 2.73 -6.49
CA THR A 4 69.23 3.71 -6.06
C THR A 4 67.84 3.09 -6.19
N SER A 5 67.10 3.05 -5.08
CA SER A 5 65.70 2.67 -5.04
C SER A 5 64.82 3.77 -5.64
N ARG A 6 64.05 3.43 -6.68
CA ARG A 6 62.90 4.23 -7.12
C ARG A 6 61.63 3.47 -6.77
N SER A 7 60.88 4.00 -5.81
CA SER A 7 59.51 3.56 -5.51
C SER A 7 58.57 4.03 -6.62
N PHE A 8 57.86 3.09 -7.24
CA PHE A 8 56.70 3.40 -8.05
C PHE A 8 55.47 3.35 -7.14
N HIS A 9 54.95 4.52 -6.76
CA HIS A 9 53.57 4.66 -6.29
C HIS A 9 52.70 5.05 -7.48
N SER A 10 52.08 4.06 -8.13
CA SER A 10 50.99 4.33 -9.07
C SER A 10 49.72 4.58 -8.26
N GLN A 11 49.40 5.85 -8.01
CA GLN A 11 48.03 6.21 -7.63
C GLN A 11 47.14 5.95 -8.84
N SER A 12 46.28 4.93 -8.75
CA SER A 12 45.21 4.71 -9.72
C SER A 12 44.21 5.86 -9.58
N LYS A 13 44.26 6.82 -10.50
CA LYS A 13 43.16 7.78 -10.68
C LYS A 13 41.93 6.98 -11.10
N LYS A 14 40.91 6.94 -10.24
CA LYS A 14 39.57 6.49 -10.63
C LYS A 14 39.15 7.33 -11.85
N PRO A 15 38.63 6.72 -12.93
CA PRO A 15 38.15 7.49 -14.07
C PRO A 15 37.00 8.38 -13.60
N ASN A 16 37.10 9.69 -13.85
CA ASN A 16 35.96 10.60 -13.76
C ASN A 16 35.00 10.22 -14.88
N ILE A 17 34.12 9.27 -14.60
CA ILE A 17 32.96 8.99 -15.44
C ILE A 17 32.01 10.16 -15.17
N THR A 18 31.95 11.10 -16.11
CA THR A 18 30.87 12.08 -16.12
C THR A 18 29.57 11.30 -16.30
N PRO A 19 28.57 11.42 -15.41
CA PRO A 19 27.30 10.75 -15.62
C PRO A 19 26.76 11.12 -17.00
N ALA A 20 26.32 10.12 -17.76
CA ALA A 20 25.56 10.39 -18.97
C ALA A 20 24.36 11.26 -18.60
N PRO A 21 23.97 12.26 -19.41
CA PRO A 21 22.82 13.09 -19.09
C PRO A 21 21.60 12.19 -18.95
N VAL A 22 21.04 12.13 -17.74
CA VAL A 22 19.77 11.47 -17.50
C VAL A 22 18.72 12.27 -18.28
N ILE A 23 18.03 11.61 -19.20
CA ILE A 23 16.92 12.21 -19.92
C ILE A 23 15.79 12.38 -18.90
N ASP A 24 15.66 13.59 -18.38
CA ASP A 24 14.56 13.94 -17.49
C ASP A 24 13.27 14.16 -18.30
N GLN A 25 12.35 13.19 -18.22
CA GLN A 25 11.04 13.26 -18.85
C GLN A 25 10.13 14.39 -18.35
N TYR A 26 10.42 14.95 -17.16
CA TYR A 26 9.62 16.01 -16.53
C TYR A 26 10.08 17.41 -16.92
N THR A 27 11.37 17.60 -17.24
CA THR A 27 11.95 18.93 -17.47
C THR A 27 12.74 19.08 -18.77
N GLN A 28 12.98 18.01 -19.56
CA GLN A 28 13.74 18.13 -20.81
C GLN A 28 12.88 18.71 -21.94
N PRO A 29 13.24 19.90 -22.47
CA PRO A 29 12.51 20.52 -23.58
C PRO A 29 12.68 19.79 -24.92
N ARG A 30 13.41 18.67 -24.98
CA ARG A 30 13.75 17.99 -26.24
C ARG A 30 12.91 16.77 -26.56
N HIS A 31 12.05 16.30 -25.65
CA HIS A 31 11.24 15.12 -25.94
C HIS A 31 10.27 15.43 -27.11
N PRO A 32 10.33 14.69 -28.23
CA PRO A 32 9.36 14.87 -29.32
C PRO A 32 7.97 14.48 -28.83
N ASP A 33 6.97 15.29 -29.16
CA ASP A 33 5.55 15.02 -28.86
C ASP A 33 4.69 15.43 -30.06
N THR A 34 3.66 14.64 -30.37
CA THR A 34 2.77 14.92 -31.52
C THR A 34 1.90 16.14 -31.30
N SER A 35 1.69 16.59 -30.06
CA SER A 35 0.93 17.80 -29.72
C SER A 35 1.71 19.10 -29.84
N HIS A 36 3.05 19.05 -29.91
CA HIS A 36 3.85 20.26 -30.10
C HIS A 36 3.55 20.90 -31.46
N SER A 37 3.30 22.22 -31.46
CA SER A 37 3.14 22.99 -32.70
C SER A 37 4.41 22.93 -33.56
N ILE A 38 4.29 23.24 -34.85
CA ILE A 38 5.45 23.25 -35.76
C ILE A 38 6.52 24.24 -35.27
N GLU A 39 6.10 25.38 -34.73
CA GLU A 39 6.97 26.42 -34.17
C GLU A 39 7.71 25.89 -32.94
N ALA A 40 7.00 25.25 -32.00
CA ALA A 40 7.59 24.61 -30.84
C ALA A 40 8.60 23.54 -31.27
N ARG A 41 8.24 22.71 -32.27
CA ARG A 41 9.14 21.65 -32.75
C ARG A 41 10.45 22.18 -33.33
N LYS A 42 10.39 23.30 -34.06
CA LYS A 42 11.57 23.99 -34.59
C LYS A 42 12.41 24.59 -33.45
N ALA A 43 11.77 25.25 -32.49
CA ALA A 43 12.45 25.88 -31.34
C ALA A 43 13.17 24.85 -30.46
N LEU A 44 12.52 23.71 -30.20
CA LEU A 44 13.04 22.60 -29.40
C LEU A 44 14.01 21.68 -30.17
N ARG A 45 14.21 21.94 -31.47
CA ARG A 45 15.05 21.14 -32.40
C ARG A 45 14.63 19.66 -32.48
N ASN A 46 13.32 19.40 -32.43
CA ASN A 46 12.76 18.05 -32.62
C ASN A 46 11.88 17.94 -33.89
N TYR A 47 11.87 18.99 -34.74
CA TYR A 47 11.21 18.93 -36.05
C TYR A 47 11.79 17.77 -36.89
N GLY A 48 10.92 16.88 -37.38
CA GLY A 48 11.30 15.64 -38.08
C GLY A 48 11.46 14.41 -37.17
N LEU A 49 11.47 14.58 -35.84
CA LEU A 49 11.51 13.46 -34.87
C LEU A 49 10.11 12.94 -34.48
N ALA A 50 9.05 13.59 -34.97
CA ALA A 50 7.66 13.16 -34.82
C ALA A 50 6.92 13.28 -36.17
N PRO A 51 5.86 12.48 -36.41
CA PRO A 51 5.04 12.57 -37.62
C PRO A 51 4.55 14.01 -37.90
N PRO A 52 4.34 14.40 -39.17
CA PRO A 52 4.13 15.81 -39.55
C PRO A 52 2.83 16.41 -39.01
N ASN A 53 1.83 15.59 -38.69
CA ASN A 53 0.56 16.08 -38.15
C ASN A 53 0.73 16.51 -36.69
N VAL A 54 0.14 17.66 -36.36
CA VAL A 54 0.00 18.13 -34.97
C VAL A 54 -1.31 17.58 -34.42
N GLU A 55 -1.23 16.87 -33.30
CA GLU A 55 -2.37 16.19 -32.69
C GLU A 55 -2.92 16.99 -31.51
N SER A 56 -4.22 16.89 -31.26
CA SER A 56 -4.78 17.31 -29.97
C SER A 56 -4.47 16.27 -28.90
N HIS A 57 -4.44 16.69 -27.63
CA HIS A 57 -4.33 15.74 -26.51
C HIS A 57 -5.49 14.74 -26.48
N SER A 58 -6.70 15.12 -26.93
CA SER A 58 -7.83 14.17 -27.02
C SER A 58 -7.56 13.06 -28.04
N LEU A 59 -6.90 13.38 -29.17
CA LEU A 59 -6.55 12.40 -30.19
C LEU A 59 -5.42 11.47 -29.72
N GLN A 60 -4.45 12.01 -28.97
CA GLN A 60 -3.43 11.20 -28.29
C GLN A 60 -4.07 10.23 -27.29
N ALA A 61 -4.98 10.73 -26.44
CA ALA A 61 -5.70 9.92 -25.46
C ALA A 61 -6.53 8.82 -26.14
N GLN A 62 -7.27 9.14 -27.21
CA GLN A 62 -8.02 8.15 -27.98
C GLN A 62 -7.12 7.05 -28.54
N ARG A 63 -5.93 7.41 -29.05
CA ARG A 63 -4.95 6.43 -29.54
C ARG A 63 -4.41 5.54 -28.43
N CYS A 64 -4.18 6.09 -27.24
CA CYS A 64 -3.74 5.31 -26.09
C CYS A 64 -4.83 4.35 -25.62
N MET A 65 -6.08 4.80 -25.52
CA MET A 65 -7.21 3.93 -25.15
C MET A 65 -7.39 2.78 -26.13
N ARG A 66 -7.32 3.01 -27.45
CA ARG A 66 -7.38 1.92 -28.45
C ARG A 66 -6.26 0.89 -28.29
N GLN A 67 -5.04 1.32 -27.96
CA GLN A 67 -3.91 0.41 -27.71
C GLN A 67 -4.08 -0.36 -26.40
N LEU A 68 -4.66 0.26 -25.38
CA LEU A 68 -4.97 -0.37 -24.10
C LEU A 68 -6.10 -1.41 -24.26
N GLU A 69 -7.15 -1.08 -25.00
CA GLU A 69 -8.28 -1.95 -25.34
C GLU A 69 -7.84 -3.16 -26.17
N SER A 70 -6.79 -3.01 -27.00
CA SER A 70 -6.23 -4.13 -27.78
C SER A 70 -5.45 -5.15 -26.93
N LYS A 71 -5.18 -4.87 -25.65
CA LYS A 71 -4.54 -5.81 -24.73
C LYS A 71 -5.58 -6.76 -24.14
N THR A 72 -5.24 -8.02 -24.01
CA THR A 72 -6.22 -9.04 -23.60
C THR A 72 -6.27 -9.19 -22.09
N THR A 73 -5.12 -9.16 -21.43
CA THR A 73 -5.01 -9.40 -19.98
C THR A 73 -4.83 -8.10 -19.19
N PRO A 74 -5.23 -8.05 -17.91
CA PRO A 74 -4.95 -6.90 -17.04
C PRO A 74 -3.46 -6.57 -16.92
N ILE A 75 -2.59 -7.59 -16.83
CA ILE A 75 -1.14 -7.39 -16.74
C ILE A 75 -0.55 -6.76 -18.00
N GLU A 76 -1.02 -7.12 -19.20
CA GLU A 76 -0.59 -6.45 -20.45
C GLU A 76 -0.99 -4.97 -20.47
N ARG A 77 -2.16 -4.64 -19.89
CA ARG A 77 -2.62 -3.26 -19.74
C ARG A 77 -1.76 -2.50 -18.73
N TYR A 78 -1.40 -3.12 -17.61
CA TYR A 78 -0.44 -2.56 -16.64
C TYR A 78 0.90 -2.22 -17.31
N ILE A 79 1.47 -3.18 -18.06
CA ILE A 79 2.75 -3.01 -18.75
C ILE A 79 2.69 -1.86 -19.76
N TYR A 80 1.57 -1.73 -20.49
CA TYR A 80 1.35 -0.61 -21.40
C TYR A 80 1.32 0.73 -20.65
N LEU A 81 0.56 0.80 -19.55
CA LEU A 81 0.43 2.02 -18.73
C LEU A 81 1.75 2.41 -18.06
N SER A 82 2.54 1.44 -17.57
CA SER A 82 3.90 1.67 -17.06
C SER A 82 4.80 2.25 -18.15
N ASN A 83 4.78 1.69 -19.36
CA ASN A 83 5.56 2.23 -20.47
C ASN A 83 5.13 3.68 -20.82
N LEU A 84 3.82 3.95 -20.82
CA LEU A 84 3.30 5.29 -21.07
C LEU A 84 3.72 6.29 -19.99
N ARG A 85 3.65 5.92 -18.71
CA ARG A 85 4.09 6.75 -17.58
C ARG A 85 5.54 7.22 -17.73
N ASN A 86 6.41 6.34 -18.23
CA ASN A 86 7.84 6.59 -18.39
C ASN A 86 8.25 7.22 -19.73
N SER A 87 7.33 7.30 -20.69
CA SER A 87 7.60 7.90 -22.01
C SER A 87 6.85 9.21 -22.24
N ASN A 88 5.69 9.37 -21.60
CA ASN A 88 4.89 10.57 -21.64
C ASN A 88 4.02 10.68 -20.38
N VAL A 89 4.66 11.14 -19.29
CA VAL A 89 4.03 11.24 -17.97
C VAL A 89 2.79 12.15 -17.96
N HIS A 90 2.78 13.22 -18.76
CA HIS A 90 1.63 14.12 -18.86
C HIS A 90 0.44 13.44 -19.52
N LEU A 91 0.66 12.71 -20.61
CA LEU A 91 -0.39 11.95 -21.27
C LEU A 91 -0.90 10.80 -20.36
N PHE A 92 -0.01 10.12 -19.64
CA PHE A 92 -0.39 9.11 -18.64
C PHE A 92 -1.37 9.68 -17.61
N TYR A 93 -1.04 10.79 -16.96
CA TYR A 93 -1.94 11.38 -15.96
C TYR A 93 -3.19 11.99 -16.57
N ARG A 94 -3.13 12.53 -17.80
CA ARG A 94 -4.32 12.98 -18.53
C ARG A 94 -5.30 11.82 -18.74
N LEU A 95 -4.81 10.68 -19.21
CA LEU A 95 -5.61 9.46 -19.40
C LEU A 95 -6.20 8.97 -18.08
N MET A 96 -5.38 8.92 -17.04
CA MET A 96 -5.78 8.49 -15.70
C MET A 96 -6.90 9.38 -15.15
N LEU A 97 -6.79 10.71 -15.24
CA LEU A 97 -7.82 11.64 -14.75
C LEU A 97 -9.12 11.52 -15.56
N ASP A 98 -9.04 11.42 -16.89
CA ASP A 98 -10.21 11.31 -17.75
C ASP A 98 -10.93 9.94 -17.60
N ASN A 99 -10.25 8.91 -17.08
CA ASN A 99 -10.76 7.53 -17.02
C ASN A 99 -10.47 6.83 -15.67
N PHE A 100 -10.50 7.60 -14.57
CA PHE A 100 -9.97 7.17 -13.27
C PHE A 100 -10.54 5.83 -12.78
N THR A 101 -11.86 5.66 -12.81
CA THR A 101 -12.54 4.44 -12.37
C THR A 101 -12.08 3.19 -13.15
N THR A 102 -11.74 3.34 -14.42
CA THR A 102 -11.28 2.23 -15.27
C THR A 102 -9.78 1.98 -15.15
N LEU A 103 -8.98 3.03 -15.02
CA LEU A 103 -7.52 2.92 -15.06
C LEU A 103 -6.87 2.75 -13.69
N ALA A 104 -7.44 3.29 -12.61
CA ALA A 104 -6.88 3.15 -11.27
C ALA A 104 -6.70 1.67 -10.86
N PRO A 105 -7.67 0.75 -11.11
CA PRO A 105 -7.49 -0.66 -10.79
C PRO A 105 -6.40 -1.39 -11.62
N LEU A 106 -6.05 -0.82 -12.79
CA LEU A 106 -4.97 -1.32 -13.64
C LEU A 106 -3.61 -0.77 -13.21
N ILE A 107 -3.56 0.38 -12.52
CA ILE A 107 -2.33 1.05 -12.08
C ILE A 107 -1.94 0.60 -10.67
N TYR A 108 -2.93 0.39 -9.79
CA TYR A 108 -2.76 -0.06 -8.42
C TYR A 108 -3.52 -1.37 -8.18
N THR A 109 -4.23 -1.51 -7.07
CA THR A 109 -4.95 -2.73 -6.71
C THR A 109 -6.13 -2.99 -7.64
N PRO A 110 -6.33 -4.24 -8.10
CA PRO A 110 -5.57 -5.44 -7.73
C PRO A 110 -4.36 -5.75 -8.64
N VAL A 111 -4.27 -5.16 -9.84
CA VAL A 111 -3.32 -5.61 -10.89
C VAL A 111 -1.85 -5.41 -10.49
N VAL A 112 -1.55 -4.39 -9.68
CA VAL A 112 -0.19 -4.15 -9.16
C VAL A 112 0.35 -5.34 -8.36
N GLY A 113 -0.50 -6.13 -7.72
CA GLY A 113 -0.10 -7.35 -7.02
C GLY A 113 0.48 -8.40 -7.97
N GLU A 114 -0.19 -8.63 -9.10
CA GLU A 114 0.31 -9.52 -10.17
C GLU A 114 1.59 -8.95 -10.78
N ALA A 115 1.64 -7.63 -11.02
CA ALA A 115 2.84 -6.97 -11.51
C ALA A 115 4.03 -7.13 -10.56
N CYS A 116 3.80 -7.06 -9.24
CA CYS A 116 4.81 -7.37 -8.24
C CYS A 116 5.21 -8.84 -8.29
N GLN A 117 4.28 -9.80 -8.34
CA GLN A 117 4.68 -11.22 -8.45
C GLN A 117 5.58 -11.49 -9.66
N LYS A 118 5.34 -10.79 -10.77
CA LYS A 118 6.09 -10.93 -12.03
C LYS A 118 7.14 -9.84 -12.26
N TRP A 119 7.46 -9.00 -11.27
CA TRP A 119 8.21 -7.75 -11.49
C TRP A 119 9.56 -7.98 -12.18
N SER A 120 10.31 -8.98 -11.71
CA SER A 120 11.58 -9.39 -12.32
C SER A 120 11.46 -9.84 -13.77
N GLU A 121 10.35 -10.50 -14.14
CA GLU A 121 10.09 -10.97 -15.50
C GLU A 121 9.65 -9.84 -16.43
N ILE A 122 8.80 -8.92 -15.93
CA ILE A 122 8.22 -7.84 -16.73
C ILE A 122 9.08 -6.57 -16.77
N TYR A 123 10.20 -6.54 -16.05
CA TYR A 123 11.07 -5.38 -15.94
C TYR A 123 11.57 -4.91 -17.31
N ARG A 124 11.47 -3.60 -17.55
CA ARG A 124 11.89 -2.97 -18.81
C ARG A 124 12.83 -1.80 -18.60
N GLN A 125 12.56 -1.00 -17.59
CA GLN A 125 13.33 0.19 -17.25
C GLN A 125 13.15 0.54 -15.78
N PRO A 126 14.09 1.30 -15.18
CA PRO A 126 13.96 1.73 -13.79
C PRO A 126 12.75 2.66 -13.62
N GLU A 127 11.93 2.40 -12.60
CA GLU A 127 10.77 3.24 -12.23
C GLU A 127 10.91 3.89 -10.84
N GLY A 128 12.02 3.63 -10.15
CA GLY A 128 12.27 4.07 -8.79
C GLY A 128 13.71 3.80 -8.40
N LEU A 129 14.03 4.03 -7.12
CA LEU A 129 15.35 3.78 -6.56
C LEU A 129 15.35 2.50 -5.71
N TYR A 130 16.41 1.70 -5.85
CA TYR A 130 16.64 0.50 -5.06
C TYR A 130 17.84 0.75 -4.15
N LEU A 131 17.68 0.52 -2.84
CA LEU A 131 18.76 0.60 -1.86
C LEU A 131 18.95 -0.77 -1.22
N SER A 132 20.10 -1.39 -1.43
CA SER A 132 20.44 -2.68 -0.86
C SER A 132 21.01 -2.54 0.54
N TYR A 133 20.84 -3.56 1.38
CA TYR A 133 21.55 -3.65 2.65
C TYR A 133 23.09 -3.51 2.52
N LYS A 134 23.65 -3.81 1.34
CA LYS A 134 25.07 -3.61 1.04
C LYS A 134 25.48 -2.15 0.88
N ASP A 135 24.53 -1.24 0.68
CA ASP A 135 24.78 0.19 0.43
C ASP A 135 24.88 1.01 1.73
N ARG A 136 24.76 0.35 2.89
CA ARG A 136 24.93 0.96 4.22
C ARG A 136 26.27 1.70 4.32
N GLY A 137 26.24 2.89 4.90
CA GLY A 137 27.34 3.85 4.93
C GLY A 137 27.50 4.68 3.65
N SER A 138 26.60 4.55 2.67
CA SER A 138 26.65 5.28 1.39
C SER A 138 25.26 5.69 0.87
N LEU A 139 24.22 5.63 1.71
CA LEU A 139 22.85 5.91 1.25
C LEU A 139 22.68 7.34 0.70
N ILE A 140 23.35 8.34 1.27
CA ILE A 140 23.31 9.73 0.77
C ILE A 140 23.79 9.82 -0.69
N ASP A 141 24.90 9.16 -1.02
CA ASP A 141 25.44 9.17 -2.37
C ASP A 141 24.53 8.42 -3.35
N MET A 142 23.88 7.35 -2.89
CA MET A 142 22.89 6.62 -3.68
C MET A 142 21.64 7.45 -3.98
N LEU A 143 21.11 8.16 -2.96
CA LEU A 143 19.96 9.05 -3.12
C LEU A 143 20.23 10.20 -4.10
N ARG A 144 21.45 10.75 -4.09
CA ARG A 144 21.87 11.82 -5.02
C ARG A 144 21.94 11.40 -6.49
N ASN A 145 21.86 10.10 -6.79
CA ASN A 145 21.72 9.62 -8.17
C ASN A 145 20.30 9.80 -8.73
N TRP A 146 19.31 10.08 -7.87
CA TRP A 146 17.96 10.38 -8.34
C TRP A 146 17.97 11.65 -9.21
N PRO A 147 17.40 11.62 -10.43
CA PRO A 147 17.53 12.72 -11.37
C PRO A 147 16.80 13.99 -10.94
N GLN A 148 15.78 13.86 -10.08
CA GLN A 148 15.04 15.02 -9.59
C GLN A 148 15.77 15.65 -8.40
N PRO A 149 16.16 16.93 -8.50
CA PRO A 149 16.94 17.58 -7.45
C PRO A 149 16.13 17.80 -6.17
N ASN A 150 14.80 17.92 -6.29
CA ASN A 150 13.90 18.20 -5.17
C ASN A 150 12.83 17.11 -5.10
N VAL A 151 12.86 16.30 -4.04
CA VAL A 151 11.82 15.32 -3.72
C VAL A 151 11.13 15.78 -2.44
N GLU A 152 9.80 15.82 -2.47
CA GLU A 152 8.97 16.19 -1.30
C GLU A 152 8.31 14.97 -0.67
N MET A 153 8.16 13.87 -1.41
CA MET A 153 7.52 12.66 -0.92
C MET A 153 8.17 11.38 -1.46
N THR A 154 8.34 10.40 -0.58
CA THR A 154 8.68 9.04 -0.96
C THR A 154 7.68 8.05 -0.37
N VAL A 155 7.34 7.04 -1.15
CA VAL A 155 6.73 5.81 -0.65
C VAL A 155 7.81 4.75 -0.65
N VAL A 156 8.07 4.16 0.51
CA VAL A 156 9.11 3.17 0.72
C VAL A 156 8.51 1.84 1.13
N THR A 157 9.02 0.75 0.55
CA THR A 157 8.71 -0.63 0.93
C THR A 157 9.97 -1.48 1.03
N ASP A 158 9.96 -2.51 1.88
CA ASP A 158 10.97 -3.58 1.86
C ASP A 158 10.47 -4.86 1.16
N GLY A 159 9.23 -4.81 0.63
CA GLY A 159 8.59 -5.92 -0.07
C GLY A 159 8.26 -7.14 0.79
N SER A 160 8.28 -7.03 2.12
CA SER A 160 8.13 -8.19 3.02
C SER A 160 6.70 -8.65 3.22
N ARG A 161 5.70 -7.82 2.91
CA ARG A 161 4.28 -8.15 3.07
C ARG A 161 3.39 -7.44 2.04
N ILE A 162 3.63 -7.68 0.76
CA ILE A 162 2.85 -7.06 -0.34
C ILE A 162 1.41 -7.57 -0.32
N LEU A 163 0.40 -6.71 -0.06
CA LEU A 163 -1.04 -6.91 -0.37
C LEU A 163 -1.63 -8.32 -0.12
N GLY A 164 -1.20 -9.03 0.94
CA GLY A 164 -1.63 -10.41 1.21
C GLY A 164 -0.93 -11.50 0.37
N LEU A 165 -0.05 -11.12 -0.55
CA LEU A 165 0.82 -11.99 -1.36
C LEU A 165 2.12 -12.38 -0.65
N GLY A 166 2.45 -11.70 0.46
CA GLY A 166 3.59 -12.03 1.32
C GLY A 166 4.90 -11.39 0.88
N ASP A 167 6.00 -12.10 1.08
CA ASP A 167 7.35 -11.60 0.82
C ASP A 167 7.69 -11.72 -0.67
N LEU A 168 7.80 -10.57 -1.35
CA LEU A 168 8.20 -10.45 -2.75
C LEU A 168 9.57 -9.78 -2.93
N GLY A 169 10.26 -9.41 -1.83
CA GLY A 169 11.55 -8.75 -1.89
C GLY A 169 11.52 -7.50 -2.80
N VAL A 170 12.54 -7.33 -3.65
CA VAL A 170 12.61 -6.15 -4.54
C VAL A 170 11.51 -6.08 -5.58
N ASN A 171 10.82 -7.19 -5.84
CA ASN A 171 9.69 -7.20 -6.75
C ASN A 171 8.51 -6.36 -6.19
N GLY A 172 8.55 -5.97 -4.92
CA GLY A 172 7.61 -5.03 -4.30
C GLY A 172 7.62 -3.61 -4.89
N MET A 173 8.59 -3.23 -5.73
CA MET A 173 8.70 -1.87 -6.30
C MET A 173 7.44 -1.38 -7.02
N GLY A 174 6.62 -2.27 -7.57
CA GLY A 174 5.34 -1.89 -8.17
C GLY A 174 4.42 -1.12 -7.20
N ILE A 175 4.50 -1.39 -5.89
CA ILE A 175 3.69 -0.75 -4.86
C ILE A 175 4.00 0.74 -4.69
N PRO A 176 5.23 1.18 -4.36
CA PRO A 176 5.53 2.60 -4.23
C PRO A 176 5.30 3.36 -5.54
N VAL A 177 5.59 2.73 -6.69
CA VAL A 177 5.31 3.31 -8.02
C VAL A 177 3.81 3.55 -8.21
N GLY A 178 2.98 2.55 -7.91
CA GLY A 178 1.53 2.65 -8.03
C GLY A 178 0.91 3.63 -7.03
N LYS A 179 1.37 3.62 -5.76
CA LYS A 179 0.92 4.58 -4.74
C LYS A 179 1.20 6.02 -5.15
N LEU A 180 2.41 6.32 -5.62
CA LEU A 180 2.77 7.68 -6.04
C LEU A 180 2.01 8.14 -7.30
N ALA A 181 1.65 7.20 -8.19
CA ALA A 181 0.72 7.48 -9.27
C ALA A 181 -0.68 7.85 -8.75
N LEU A 182 -1.18 7.18 -7.70
CA LEU A 182 -2.43 7.57 -7.04
C LEU A 182 -2.31 8.92 -6.32
N TYR A 183 -1.19 9.24 -5.67
CA TYR A 183 -0.97 10.57 -5.09
C TYR A 183 -1.10 11.69 -6.12
N THR A 184 -0.51 11.48 -7.30
CA THR A 184 -0.63 12.44 -8.39
C THR A 184 -2.06 12.49 -8.92
N GLY A 185 -2.67 11.34 -9.22
CA GLY A 185 -4.00 11.24 -9.82
C GLY A 185 -5.15 11.67 -8.90
N CYS A 186 -5.04 11.47 -7.60
CA CYS A 186 -6.08 11.79 -6.62
C CYS A 186 -5.87 13.13 -5.91
N ALA A 187 -4.63 13.44 -5.54
CA ALA A 187 -4.30 14.58 -4.69
C ALA A 187 -3.54 15.69 -5.43
N GLY A 188 -3.19 15.48 -6.70
CA GLY A 188 -2.48 16.49 -7.49
C GLY A 188 -1.03 16.72 -7.05
N ILE A 189 -0.44 15.79 -6.30
CA ILE A 189 0.99 15.85 -5.97
C ILE A 189 1.78 15.76 -7.27
N ARG A 190 2.75 16.66 -7.45
CA ARG A 190 3.55 16.69 -8.67
C ARG A 190 4.42 15.44 -8.78
N PRO A 191 4.39 14.71 -9.90
CA PRO A 191 5.10 13.44 -10.02
C PRO A 191 6.64 13.61 -10.00
N ASP A 192 7.16 14.76 -10.43
CA ASP A 192 8.59 15.09 -10.37
C ASP A 192 9.11 15.36 -8.95
N LEU A 193 8.21 15.56 -7.98
CA LEU A 193 8.55 15.73 -6.56
C LEU A 193 8.47 14.41 -5.78
N THR A 194 8.29 13.28 -6.46
CA THR A 194 8.09 11.98 -5.83
C THR A 194 9.24 11.01 -6.08
N LEU A 195 9.50 10.13 -5.12
CA LEU A 195 10.49 9.06 -5.20
C LEU A 195 9.86 7.71 -4.82
N PRO A 196 9.65 6.79 -5.77
CA PRO A 196 9.35 5.40 -5.46
C PRO A 196 10.62 4.71 -4.95
N LEU A 197 10.57 4.13 -3.74
CA LEU A 197 11.74 3.57 -3.07
C LEU A 197 11.51 2.12 -2.64
N THR A 198 12.45 1.23 -2.94
CA THR A 198 12.45 -0.15 -2.44
C THR A 198 13.75 -0.47 -1.73
N LEU A 199 13.64 -1.05 -0.53
CA LEU A 199 14.76 -1.49 0.29
C LEU A 199 15.01 -2.99 0.06
N ASP A 200 16.14 -3.33 -0.54
CA ASP A 200 16.56 -4.72 -0.73
C ASP A 200 17.30 -5.21 0.52
N LEU A 201 16.50 -5.62 1.51
CA LEU A 201 16.98 -6.20 2.77
C LEU A 201 17.06 -7.73 2.71
N GLY A 202 17.05 -8.31 1.51
CA GLY A 202 16.90 -9.75 1.26
C GLY A 202 15.43 -10.20 1.14
N THR A 203 15.22 -11.48 0.90
CA THR A 203 13.88 -12.10 0.87
C THR A 203 13.92 -13.50 1.48
N ASN A 204 12.86 -13.87 2.19
CA ASN A 204 12.69 -15.22 2.71
C ASN A 204 11.94 -16.13 1.73
N ASN A 205 11.47 -15.61 0.60
CA ASN A 205 10.76 -16.35 -0.44
C ASN A 205 11.72 -17.26 -1.22
N GLU A 206 11.65 -18.58 -0.97
CA GLU A 206 12.53 -19.56 -1.62
C GLU A 206 12.37 -19.63 -3.13
N ALA A 207 11.16 -19.40 -3.64
CA ALA A 207 10.91 -19.41 -5.08
C ALA A 207 11.66 -18.27 -5.77
N LEU A 208 11.64 -17.07 -5.19
CA LEU A 208 12.41 -15.92 -5.72
C LEU A 208 13.93 -16.14 -5.59
N LEU A 209 14.40 -16.72 -4.47
CA LEU A 209 15.82 -17.02 -4.30
C LEU A 209 16.33 -18.05 -5.35
N ALA A 210 15.48 -18.99 -5.75
CA ALA A 210 15.78 -19.99 -6.75
C ALA A 210 15.59 -19.50 -8.21
N ASP A 211 14.74 -18.49 -8.43
CA ASP A 211 14.45 -17.97 -9.77
C ASP A 211 15.66 -17.22 -10.35
N PRO A 212 16.24 -17.64 -11.49
CA PRO A 212 17.38 -16.96 -12.11
C PRO A 212 17.07 -15.53 -12.58
N LEU A 213 15.81 -15.18 -12.81
CA LEU A 213 15.40 -13.83 -13.22
C LEU A 213 15.26 -12.86 -12.04
N TYR A 214 15.18 -13.36 -10.80
CA TYR A 214 15.04 -12.49 -9.63
C TYR A 214 16.16 -11.44 -9.57
N MET A 215 15.77 -10.17 -9.59
CA MET A 215 16.69 -9.03 -9.66
C MET A 215 17.25 -8.60 -8.31
N GLY A 216 16.68 -9.06 -7.20
CA GLY A 216 17.10 -8.66 -5.85
C GLY A 216 18.28 -9.47 -5.33
N SER A 217 18.76 -9.10 -4.15
CA SER A 217 19.83 -9.83 -3.47
C SER A 217 19.40 -11.26 -3.14
N ARG A 218 20.20 -12.24 -3.59
CA ARG A 218 20.02 -13.66 -3.27
C ARG A 218 20.51 -13.96 -1.86
N MET A 219 19.86 -13.36 -0.88
CA MET A 219 20.10 -13.57 0.54
C MET A 219 18.77 -13.58 1.31
N LYS A 220 18.77 -14.29 2.45
CA LYS A 220 17.69 -14.18 3.42
C LYS A 220 17.57 -12.78 3.96
N ARG A 221 16.38 -12.45 4.48
CA ARG A 221 16.18 -11.15 5.13
C ARG A 221 17.16 -10.96 6.28
N VAL A 222 17.67 -9.75 6.41
CA VAL A 222 18.47 -9.34 7.56
C VAL A 222 17.65 -9.44 8.86
N SER A 223 18.35 -9.42 10.00
CA SER A 223 17.67 -9.43 11.30
C SER A 223 16.92 -8.12 11.56
N GLU A 224 15.91 -8.15 12.45
CA GLU A 224 15.15 -6.95 12.85
C GLU A 224 16.05 -5.82 13.38
N LYS A 225 17.17 -6.18 14.01
CA LYS A 225 18.16 -5.21 14.49
C LYS A 225 18.89 -4.52 13.32
N GLU A 226 19.33 -5.29 12.34
CA GLU A 226 20.02 -4.76 11.16
C GLU A 226 19.08 -3.92 10.28
N GLU A 227 17.82 -4.33 10.16
CA GLU A 227 16.77 -3.53 9.51
C GLU A 227 16.59 -2.19 10.23
N ALA A 228 16.49 -2.19 11.56
CA ALA A 228 16.36 -0.95 12.33
C ALA A 228 17.57 -0.01 12.14
N GLU A 229 18.80 -0.54 12.17
CA GLU A 229 20.02 0.23 11.94
C GLU A 229 20.07 0.81 10.50
N PHE A 230 19.65 0.03 9.50
CA PHE A 230 19.56 0.50 8.12
C PHE A 230 18.51 1.60 7.96
N LEU A 231 17.33 1.44 8.58
CA LEU A 231 16.28 2.46 8.55
C LEU A 231 16.70 3.75 9.28
N ASP A 232 17.49 3.66 10.35
CA ASP A 232 18.05 4.84 11.02
C ASP A 232 18.92 5.66 10.05
N GLU A 233 19.82 4.98 9.34
CA GLU A 233 20.67 5.61 8.31
C GLU A 233 19.81 6.21 7.20
N LEU A 234 18.81 5.45 6.70
CA LEU A 234 17.91 5.89 5.64
C LEU A 234 17.17 7.17 6.00
N MET A 235 16.58 7.23 7.20
CA MET A 235 15.78 8.39 7.62
C MET A 235 16.64 9.65 7.76
N VAL A 236 17.89 9.51 8.21
CA VAL A 236 18.88 10.59 8.22
C VAL A 236 19.24 11.00 6.79
N ALA A 237 19.60 10.03 5.93
CA ALA A 237 20.02 10.28 4.56
C ALA A 237 18.93 10.99 3.74
N LEU A 238 17.68 10.53 3.83
CA LEU A 238 16.53 11.15 3.16
C LEU A 238 16.35 12.61 3.57
N ASN A 239 16.45 12.91 4.87
CA ASN A 239 16.29 14.28 5.38
C ASN A 239 17.54 15.16 5.18
N GLU A 240 18.71 14.58 4.97
CA GLU A 240 19.91 15.33 4.57
C GLU A 240 19.84 15.73 3.09
N VAL A 241 19.43 14.80 2.21
CA VAL A 241 19.34 15.05 0.77
C VAL A 241 18.13 15.93 0.46
N TRP A 242 16.98 15.65 1.09
CA TRP A 242 15.73 16.40 0.91
C TRP A 242 15.10 16.75 2.28
N PRO A 243 15.49 17.89 2.88
CA PRO A 243 14.97 18.31 4.18
C PRO A 243 13.44 18.44 4.19
N GLY A 244 12.78 17.76 5.13
CA GLY A 244 11.33 17.82 5.31
C GLY A 244 10.54 16.87 4.42
N ILE A 245 11.20 15.98 3.67
CA ILE A 245 10.55 14.94 2.86
C ILE A 245 9.54 14.13 3.68
N VAL A 246 8.37 13.90 3.09
CA VAL A 246 7.35 13.00 3.64
C VAL A 246 7.71 11.57 3.29
N VAL A 247 7.86 10.71 4.30
CA VAL A 247 8.18 9.29 4.15
C VAL A 247 6.96 8.45 4.51
N GLN A 248 6.35 7.83 3.50
CA GLN A 248 5.29 6.84 3.71
C GLN A 248 5.89 5.43 3.68
N PHE A 249 5.76 4.69 4.77
CA PHE A 249 6.09 3.26 4.81
C PHE A 249 4.92 2.44 4.29
N GLU A 250 5.19 1.45 3.44
CA GLU A 250 4.17 0.62 2.80
C GLU A 250 4.58 -0.87 2.77
N ASP A 251 3.64 -1.76 3.08
CA ASP A 251 3.78 -3.21 2.92
C ASP A 251 4.97 -3.85 3.68
N PHE A 252 5.32 -3.28 4.84
CA PHE A 252 6.25 -3.88 5.78
C PHE A 252 5.57 -4.99 6.59
N LYS A 253 6.31 -6.09 6.87
CA LYS A 253 5.83 -7.21 7.68
C LYS A 253 5.49 -6.79 9.11
N ASN A 254 6.29 -5.91 9.70
CA ASN A 254 6.03 -5.31 11.00
C ASN A 254 6.31 -3.80 10.95
N PRO A 255 5.30 -2.96 10.67
CA PRO A 255 5.49 -1.53 10.52
C PRO A 255 5.59 -0.76 11.85
N PHE A 256 5.21 -1.36 12.99
CA PHE A 256 5.16 -0.65 14.28
C PHE A 256 6.50 -0.12 14.77
N PRO A 257 7.62 -0.87 14.73
CA PRO A 257 8.90 -0.36 15.24
C PRO A 257 9.38 0.90 14.52
N ALA A 258 9.27 0.92 13.18
CA ALA A 258 9.62 2.10 12.38
C ALA A 258 8.72 3.28 12.73
N LEU A 259 7.40 3.05 12.79
CA LEU A 259 6.44 4.11 13.11
C LEU A 259 6.68 4.69 14.52
N GLU A 260 6.79 3.86 15.55
CA GLU A 260 7.09 4.25 16.94
C GLU A 260 8.39 5.05 17.06
N ARG A 261 9.41 4.64 16.31
CA ARG A 261 10.74 5.26 16.34
C ARG A 261 10.80 6.62 15.62
N TYR A 262 10.06 6.79 14.52
CA TYR A 262 10.24 7.92 13.61
C TYR A 262 9.11 8.95 13.61
N GLN A 263 7.87 8.58 13.95
CA GLN A 263 6.69 9.45 13.77
C GLN A 263 6.75 10.80 14.52
N ASN A 264 7.49 10.86 15.62
CA ASN A 264 7.66 12.07 16.43
C ASN A 264 8.95 12.85 16.10
N LYS A 265 9.72 12.38 15.11
CA LYS A 265 11.02 12.95 14.73
C LYS A 265 11.05 13.42 13.26
N TYR A 266 10.39 12.68 12.37
CA TYR A 266 10.36 12.95 10.95
C TYR A 266 8.91 13.04 10.44
N SER A 267 8.70 13.68 9.30
CA SER A 267 7.43 13.67 8.58
C SER A 267 7.18 12.30 7.97
N CYS A 268 6.70 11.35 8.76
CA CYS A 268 6.44 9.99 8.27
C CYS A 268 5.16 9.39 8.82
N PHE A 269 4.60 8.45 8.06
CA PHE A 269 3.44 7.67 8.44
C PHE A 269 3.46 6.31 7.73
N ASN A 270 2.58 5.40 8.12
CA ASN A 270 2.38 4.12 7.44
C ASN A 270 0.91 3.99 7.03
N ASP A 271 0.65 3.74 5.75
CA ASP A 271 -0.74 3.68 5.24
C ASP A 271 -1.48 2.42 5.71
N ASP A 272 -0.80 1.29 5.86
CA ASP A 272 -1.39 0.02 6.35
C ASP A 272 -1.95 0.13 7.78
N ILE A 273 -1.38 1.01 8.61
CA ILE A 273 -1.84 1.30 9.97
C ILE A 273 -2.73 2.55 9.95
N GLN A 274 -2.18 3.68 9.53
CA GLN A 274 -2.78 4.99 9.74
C GLN A 274 -3.78 5.35 8.64
N GLY A 275 -3.45 5.07 7.38
CA GLY A 275 -4.37 5.29 6.25
C GLY A 275 -5.59 4.38 6.31
N THR A 276 -5.36 3.07 6.50
CA THR A 276 -6.42 2.07 6.72
C THR A 276 -7.26 2.43 7.94
N GLY A 277 -6.64 2.84 9.05
CA GLY A 277 -7.40 3.32 10.22
C GLY A 277 -8.27 4.52 9.90
N ALA A 278 -7.78 5.49 9.12
CA ALA A 278 -8.49 6.73 8.84
C ALA A 278 -9.74 6.49 7.99
N VAL A 279 -9.61 5.68 6.94
CA VAL A 279 -10.73 5.40 6.02
C VAL A 279 -11.80 4.50 6.68
N ILE A 280 -11.38 3.51 7.47
CA ILE A 280 -12.32 2.66 8.22
C ILE A 280 -13.00 3.45 9.34
N LEU A 281 -12.28 4.36 9.99
CA LEU A 281 -12.89 5.28 10.95
C LEU A 281 -13.95 6.16 10.29
N ALA A 282 -13.71 6.69 9.09
CA ALA A 282 -14.72 7.44 8.33
C ALA A 282 -15.97 6.58 8.03
N GLY A 283 -15.77 5.30 7.69
CA GLY A 283 -16.83 4.31 7.56
C GLY A 283 -17.62 4.09 8.86
N ILE A 284 -16.93 3.97 9.99
CA ILE A 284 -17.55 3.82 11.32
C ILE A 284 -18.33 5.06 11.72
N ILE A 285 -17.80 6.27 11.54
CA ILE A 285 -18.53 7.51 11.83
C ILE A 285 -19.83 7.56 11.02
N SER A 286 -19.77 7.17 9.75
CA SER A 286 -20.96 7.11 8.88
C SER A 286 -21.94 6.04 9.35
N ALA A 287 -21.45 4.88 9.77
CA ALA A 287 -22.26 3.80 10.32
C ALA A 287 -22.95 4.22 11.63
N MET A 288 -22.22 4.83 12.58
CA MET A 288 -22.76 5.32 13.85
C MET A 288 -23.87 6.35 13.63
N ARG A 289 -23.67 7.30 12.70
CA ARG A 289 -24.72 8.27 12.32
C ARG A 289 -25.97 7.59 11.76
N LYS A 290 -25.81 6.49 11.01
CA LYS A 290 -26.92 5.75 10.42
C LYS A 290 -27.65 4.88 11.44
N THR A 291 -26.93 4.27 12.40
CA THR A 291 -27.55 3.46 13.46
C THR A 291 -28.18 4.31 14.55
N GLY A 292 -27.64 5.51 14.82
CA GLY A 292 -28.05 6.37 15.94
C GLY A 292 -27.71 5.79 17.32
N ALA A 293 -26.91 4.73 17.38
CA ALA A 293 -26.53 4.06 18.62
C ALA A 293 -25.37 4.79 19.31
N ALA A 294 -25.35 4.78 20.64
CA ALA A 294 -24.24 5.34 21.41
C ALA A 294 -22.96 4.52 21.23
N VAL A 295 -21.80 5.16 21.36
CA VAL A 295 -20.50 4.48 21.25
C VAL A 295 -20.26 3.49 22.39
N GLU A 296 -20.76 3.77 23.60
CA GLU A 296 -20.70 2.85 24.75
C GLU A 296 -21.45 1.54 24.54
N ASP A 297 -22.46 1.52 23.69
CA ASP A 297 -23.26 0.33 23.41
C ASP A 297 -22.62 -0.56 22.32
N GLN A 298 -21.55 -0.07 21.68
CA GLN A 298 -20.90 -0.81 20.60
C GLN A 298 -20.07 -1.97 21.13
N ARG A 299 -20.19 -3.10 20.44
CA ARG A 299 -19.38 -4.29 20.67
C ARG A 299 -18.77 -4.72 19.34
N ALA A 300 -17.48 -4.43 19.18
CA ALA A 300 -16.76 -4.65 17.94
C ALA A 300 -15.90 -5.92 18.04
N VAL A 301 -16.21 -6.91 17.20
CA VAL A 301 -15.39 -8.12 17.05
C VAL A 301 -14.52 -7.98 15.80
N PHE A 302 -13.21 -8.10 16.00
CA PHE A 302 -12.19 -8.04 14.96
C PHE A 302 -11.63 -9.43 14.71
N MET A 303 -11.89 -9.99 13.53
CA MET A 303 -11.21 -11.19 13.05
C MET A 303 -9.91 -10.78 12.35
N GLY A 304 -8.77 -11.03 13.00
CA GLY A 304 -7.45 -10.56 12.56
C GLY A 304 -6.84 -9.56 13.53
N ALA A 305 -5.87 -10.02 14.33
CA ALA A 305 -5.13 -9.22 15.30
C ALA A 305 -3.73 -8.81 14.80
N GLY A 306 -3.60 -8.56 13.50
CA GLY A 306 -2.37 -8.06 12.86
C GLY A 306 -2.22 -6.54 12.97
N SER A 307 -1.22 -5.99 12.28
CA SER A 307 -0.91 -4.55 12.32
C SER A 307 -2.07 -3.66 11.87
N ALA A 308 -2.68 -3.98 10.73
CA ALA A 308 -3.84 -3.24 10.21
C ALA A 308 -5.02 -3.26 11.20
N GLY A 309 -5.39 -4.43 11.71
CA GLY A 309 -6.53 -4.57 12.63
C GLY A 309 -6.33 -3.78 13.93
N VAL A 310 -5.14 -3.86 14.52
CA VAL A 310 -4.80 -3.08 15.73
C VAL A 310 -4.74 -1.58 15.44
N GLY A 311 -4.19 -1.18 14.29
CA GLY A 311 -4.13 0.22 13.85
C GLY A 311 -5.53 0.84 13.69
N VAL A 312 -6.41 0.14 12.99
CA VAL A 312 -7.83 0.51 12.81
C VAL A 312 -8.53 0.66 14.15
N ALA A 313 -8.45 -0.36 15.02
CA ALA A 313 -9.14 -0.31 16.30
C ALA A 313 -8.62 0.83 17.20
N LYS A 314 -7.32 1.14 17.20
CA LYS A 314 -6.78 2.28 17.95
C LYS A 314 -7.38 3.61 17.51
N GLN A 315 -7.55 3.83 16.21
CA GLN A 315 -8.21 5.05 15.73
C GLN A 315 -9.70 5.11 16.09
N ILE A 316 -10.39 3.97 16.09
CA ILE A 316 -11.79 3.93 16.55
C ILE A 316 -11.86 4.18 18.07
N VAL A 317 -10.90 3.69 18.86
CA VAL A 317 -10.77 4.04 20.28
C VAL A 317 -10.61 5.54 20.46
N GLU A 318 -9.73 6.21 19.70
CA GLU A 318 -9.58 7.67 19.76
C GLU A 318 -10.88 8.40 19.44
N TYR A 319 -11.66 7.90 18.48
CA TYR A 319 -12.99 8.43 18.18
C TYR A 319 -13.96 8.23 19.35
N PHE A 320 -14.01 7.05 19.96
CA PHE A 320 -14.88 6.77 21.11
C PHE A 320 -14.51 7.64 22.32
N ILE A 321 -13.22 7.94 22.50
CA ILE A 321 -12.76 8.90 23.52
C ILE A 321 -13.28 10.31 23.22
N LYS A 322 -13.23 10.74 21.96
CA LYS A 322 -13.79 12.05 21.54
C LYS A 322 -15.30 12.15 21.75
N GLU A 323 -16.01 11.02 21.68
CA GLU A 323 -17.45 10.92 21.95
C GLU A 323 -17.76 10.81 23.46
N GLY A 324 -16.75 10.81 24.34
CA GLY A 324 -16.91 10.98 25.79
C GLY A 324 -16.50 9.79 26.64
N LEU A 325 -16.02 8.69 26.05
CA LEU A 325 -15.52 7.54 26.82
C LEU A 325 -14.11 7.78 27.37
N THR A 326 -13.77 7.13 28.47
CA THR A 326 -12.35 6.97 28.85
C THR A 326 -11.68 5.97 27.91
N GLU A 327 -10.35 6.01 27.83
CA GLU A 327 -9.59 5.03 27.03
C GLU A 327 -9.88 3.58 27.46
N GLU A 328 -10.01 3.31 28.75
CA GLU A 328 -10.35 1.98 29.26
C GLU A 328 -11.75 1.53 28.80
N GLN A 329 -12.75 2.43 28.88
CA GLN A 329 -14.11 2.15 28.41
C GLN A 329 -14.13 1.90 26.91
N ALA A 330 -13.49 2.77 26.13
CA ALA A 330 -13.42 2.64 24.67
C ALA A 330 -12.74 1.31 24.28
N ARG A 331 -11.59 0.98 24.87
CA ARG A 331 -10.86 -0.28 24.64
C ARG A 331 -11.71 -1.50 24.97
N LYS A 332 -12.56 -1.43 26.01
CA LYS A 332 -13.49 -2.49 26.39
C LYS A 332 -14.61 -2.73 25.37
N CYS A 333 -14.80 -1.89 24.37
CA CYS A 333 -15.71 -2.15 23.24
C CYS A 333 -15.12 -3.08 22.16
N PHE A 334 -13.86 -3.53 22.28
CA PHE A 334 -13.17 -4.28 21.21
C PHE A 334 -12.75 -5.69 21.65
N TRP A 335 -13.08 -6.69 20.84
CA TRP A 335 -12.68 -8.09 21.01
C TRP A 335 -11.92 -8.56 19.77
N PHE A 336 -10.65 -8.96 19.95
CA PHE A 336 -9.83 -9.45 18.85
C PHE A 336 -9.77 -10.97 18.83
N VAL A 337 -9.83 -11.56 17.63
CA VAL A 337 -9.70 -12.98 17.39
C VAL A 337 -8.53 -13.22 16.45
N ASP A 338 -7.61 -14.10 16.83
CA ASP A 338 -6.52 -14.58 15.96
C ASP A 338 -6.61 -16.09 15.72
N THR A 339 -5.56 -16.68 15.15
CA THR A 339 -5.51 -18.11 14.83
C THR A 339 -5.62 -19.03 16.05
N LYS A 340 -5.49 -18.50 17.27
CA LYS A 340 -5.64 -19.25 18.54
C LYS A 340 -6.94 -18.91 19.28
N GLY A 341 -7.80 -18.06 18.71
CA GLY A 341 -9.06 -17.62 19.33
C GLY A 341 -9.00 -16.19 19.89
N LEU A 342 -9.89 -15.91 20.86
CA LEU A 342 -10.00 -14.60 21.51
C LEU A 342 -8.67 -14.20 22.18
N ILE A 343 -8.28 -12.93 22.03
CA ILE A 343 -7.12 -12.38 22.74
C ILE A 343 -7.52 -12.05 24.19
N THR A 344 -6.98 -12.78 25.15
CA THR A 344 -7.20 -12.55 26.60
C THR A 344 -5.88 -12.50 27.37
N ASN A 345 -5.91 -11.89 28.56
CA ASN A 345 -4.75 -11.79 29.46
C ASN A 345 -4.32 -13.18 29.99
N ASP A 346 -5.28 -14.08 30.14
CA ASP A 346 -5.14 -15.43 30.70
C ASP A 346 -5.01 -16.53 29.64
N ARG A 347 -4.83 -16.19 28.36
CA ARG A 347 -4.80 -17.15 27.24
C ARG A 347 -3.67 -18.18 27.34
N GLY A 348 -2.65 -17.89 28.14
CA GLY A 348 -1.55 -18.81 28.47
C GLY A 348 -0.40 -18.84 27.47
N ASP A 349 -0.46 -18.08 26.37
CA ASP A 349 0.65 -17.89 25.44
C ASP A 349 1.24 -16.48 25.52
N LYS A 350 2.47 -16.31 25.00
CA LYS A 350 3.10 -14.99 24.92
C LYS A 350 2.49 -14.21 23.75
N LEU A 351 1.60 -13.26 24.06
CA LEU A 351 1.04 -12.34 23.09
C LEU A 351 2.15 -11.46 22.47
N ALA A 352 2.01 -11.17 21.18
CA ALA A 352 2.82 -10.13 20.54
C ALA A 352 2.50 -8.77 21.18
N ALA A 353 3.49 -7.88 21.32
CA ALA A 353 3.35 -6.62 22.04
C ALA A 353 2.16 -5.77 21.56
N HIS A 354 1.92 -5.69 20.24
CA HIS A 354 0.80 -4.94 19.67
C HIS A 354 -0.58 -5.51 20.04
N LYS A 355 -0.69 -6.79 20.42
CA LYS A 355 -1.97 -7.43 20.80
C LYS A 355 -2.35 -7.16 22.26
N VAL A 356 -1.36 -6.89 23.12
CA VAL A 356 -1.55 -6.70 24.57
C VAL A 356 -2.48 -5.52 24.85
N TYR A 357 -2.46 -4.48 24.01
CA TYR A 357 -3.35 -3.34 24.20
C TYR A 357 -4.84 -3.76 24.18
N PHE A 358 -5.24 -4.71 23.34
CA PHE A 358 -6.65 -5.14 23.24
C PHE A 358 -6.96 -6.47 23.95
N SER A 359 -6.05 -6.99 24.77
CA SER A 359 -6.33 -8.23 25.49
C SER A 359 -7.40 -8.03 26.56
N ARG A 360 -8.29 -9.02 26.66
CA ARG A 360 -9.45 -9.04 27.56
C ARG A 360 -9.14 -9.68 28.91
N ASP A 361 -9.77 -9.19 29.95
CA ASP A 361 -9.81 -9.75 31.31
C ASP A 361 -11.24 -10.03 31.79
N ASP A 362 -12.23 -9.75 30.97
CA ASP A 362 -13.66 -9.90 31.24
C ASP A 362 -14.27 -11.10 30.49
N ASN A 363 -13.45 -12.11 30.19
CA ASN A 363 -13.85 -13.35 29.53
C ASN A 363 -14.43 -14.40 30.50
N GLU A 364 -14.69 -14.05 31.77
CA GLU A 364 -15.23 -14.95 32.80
C GLU A 364 -14.42 -16.25 32.97
N GLY A 365 -13.11 -16.22 32.70
CA GLY A 365 -12.23 -17.39 32.72
C GLY A 365 -12.47 -18.39 31.56
N LYS A 366 -13.28 -18.02 30.56
CA LYS A 366 -13.55 -18.85 29.37
C LYS A 366 -12.58 -18.51 28.25
N GLN A 367 -12.15 -19.52 27.51
CA GLN A 367 -11.30 -19.37 26.33
C GLN A 367 -12.10 -19.77 25.09
N PHE A 368 -12.42 -18.79 24.25
CA PHE A 368 -13.16 -18.99 23.01
C PHE A 368 -12.16 -19.16 21.87
N LYS A 369 -12.15 -20.33 21.23
CA LYS A 369 -11.14 -20.74 20.25
C LYS A 369 -11.51 -20.39 18.82
N THR A 370 -12.78 -20.14 18.55
CA THR A 370 -13.30 -19.90 17.20
C THR A 370 -14.09 -18.60 17.12
N LEU A 371 -14.17 -18.02 15.91
CA LEU A 371 -14.97 -16.82 15.68
C LEU A 371 -16.46 -17.01 16.05
N PRO A 372 -17.14 -18.12 15.67
CA PRO A 372 -18.52 -18.35 16.09
C PRO A 372 -18.73 -18.32 17.61
N GLU A 373 -17.83 -18.93 18.38
CA GLU A 373 -17.88 -18.92 19.85
C GLU A 373 -17.76 -17.50 20.42
N VAL A 374 -16.86 -16.68 19.86
CA VAL A 374 -16.69 -15.28 20.24
C VAL A 374 -17.92 -14.45 19.88
N VAL A 375 -18.47 -14.64 18.68
CA VAL A 375 -19.68 -13.96 18.22
C VAL A 375 -20.87 -14.28 19.16
N ASP A 376 -21.01 -15.53 19.58
CA ASP A 376 -22.08 -15.94 20.51
C ASP A 376 -21.92 -15.35 21.92
N PHE A 377 -20.67 -15.26 22.39
CA PHE A 377 -20.37 -14.66 23.69
C PHE A 377 -20.59 -13.14 23.68
N VAL A 378 -20.02 -12.44 22.70
CA VAL A 378 -19.99 -10.97 22.65
C VAL A 378 -21.30 -10.38 22.13
N LYS A 379 -22.01 -11.10 21.25
CA LYS A 379 -23.16 -10.58 20.49
C LYS A 379 -22.85 -9.24 19.81
N PRO A 380 -21.87 -9.22 18.89
CA PRO A 380 -21.33 -7.98 18.34
C PRO A 380 -22.38 -7.10 17.64
N THR A 381 -22.17 -5.80 17.71
CA THR A 381 -22.84 -4.79 16.86
C THR A 381 -22.04 -4.50 15.60
N ILE A 382 -20.71 -4.66 15.68
CA ILE A 382 -19.75 -4.46 14.60
C ILE A 382 -18.94 -5.74 14.44
N LEU A 383 -18.86 -6.25 13.22
CA LEU A 383 -18.02 -7.37 12.83
C LEU A 383 -17.05 -6.92 11.74
N MET A 384 -15.75 -6.90 12.05
CA MET A 384 -14.68 -6.45 11.14
C MET A 384 -13.70 -7.56 10.84
N GLY A 385 -13.33 -7.70 9.57
CA GLY A 385 -12.41 -8.73 9.09
C GLY A 385 -11.15 -8.12 8.49
N LEU A 386 -9.99 -8.50 9.02
CA LEU A 386 -8.65 -8.16 8.50
C LEU A 386 -7.73 -9.40 8.60
N CYS A 387 -8.22 -10.55 8.13
CA CYS A 387 -7.58 -11.86 8.36
C CYS A 387 -7.17 -12.64 7.11
N THR A 388 -7.59 -12.19 5.93
CA THR A 388 -7.40 -12.86 4.63
C THR A 388 -7.98 -14.29 4.56
N ILE A 389 -9.05 -14.56 5.30
CA ILE A 389 -9.73 -15.87 5.31
C ILE A 389 -11.11 -15.73 4.66
N ARG A 390 -11.22 -16.21 3.42
CA ARG A 390 -12.47 -16.19 2.65
C ARG A 390 -13.58 -16.95 3.37
N GLY A 391 -14.76 -16.33 3.45
CA GLY A 391 -15.99 -16.97 3.90
C GLY A 391 -16.07 -17.21 5.41
N ILE A 392 -15.14 -16.64 6.20
CA ILE A 392 -15.16 -16.79 7.65
C ILE A 392 -16.34 -16.06 8.32
N PHE A 393 -16.92 -15.06 7.64
CA PHE A 393 -18.21 -14.47 8.04
C PHE A 393 -19.33 -15.26 7.35
N ASP A 394 -19.54 -16.47 7.84
CA ASP A 394 -20.50 -17.41 7.26
C ASP A 394 -21.97 -16.98 7.48
N GLU A 395 -22.87 -17.59 6.72
CA GLU A 395 -24.31 -17.29 6.80
C GLU A 395 -24.88 -17.43 8.24
N PRO A 396 -24.52 -18.45 9.05
CA PRO A 396 -24.91 -18.51 10.46
C PRO A 396 -24.49 -17.28 11.28
N ILE A 397 -23.24 -16.82 11.17
CA ILE A 397 -22.76 -15.61 11.85
C ILE A 397 -23.54 -14.39 11.37
N LEU A 398 -23.70 -14.22 10.06
CA LEU A 398 -24.40 -13.07 9.48
C LEU A 398 -25.87 -13.01 9.89
N LYS A 399 -26.56 -14.16 9.94
CA LYS A 399 -27.95 -14.25 10.44
C LYS A 399 -28.05 -13.87 11.92
N LYS A 400 -27.10 -14.30 12.75
CA LYS A 400 -27.04 -13.91 14.17
C LYS A 400 -26.85 -12.39 14.31
N MET A 401 -25.94 -11.81 13.53
CA MET A 401 -25.73 -10.35 13.48
C MET A 401 -27.04 -9.60 13.18
N ALA A 402 -27.82 -10.07 12.19
CA ALA A 402 -29.11 -9.47 11.82
C ALA A 402 -30.24 -9.74 12.83
N ALA A 403 -30.17 -10.84 13.57
CA ALA A 403 -31.15 -11.15 14.61
C ALA A 403 -30.99 -10.27 15.86
N TRP A 404 -29.75 -9.90 16.19
CA TRP A 404 -29.45 -9.09 17.38
C TRP A 404 -29.43 -7.59 17.13
N ASN A 405 -29.19 -7.18 15.89
CA ASN A 405 -29.00 -5.77 15.53
C ASN A 405 -29.92 -5.40 14.36
N GLU A 406 -30.62 -4.27 14.47
CA GLU A 406 -31.49 -3.79 13.38
C GLU A 406 -30.68 -3.37 12.14
N ASN A 407 -29.46 -2.86 12.34
CA ASN A 407 -28.53 -2.50 11.28
C ASN A 407 -27.13 -3.00 11.65
N PRO A 408 -26.82 -4.31 11.47
CA PRO A 408 -25.51 -4.85 11.82
C PRO A 408 -24.42 -4.24 10.95
N ILE A 409 -23.30 -3.87 11.55
CA ILE A 409 -22.15 -3.31 10.81
C ILE A 409 -21.21 -4.46 10.47
N ILE A 410 -20.99 -4.70 9.18
CA ILE A 410 -20.27 -5.88 8.67
C ILE A 410 -19.23 -5.40 7.66
N PHE A 411 -17.97 -5.35 8.09
CA PHE A 411 -16.86 -4.83 7.30
C PHE A 411 -15.84 -5.94 6.96
N PRO A 412 -15.99 -6.66 5.84
CA PRO A 412 -14.97 -7.60 5.34
C PRO A 412 -13.89 -6.83 4.57
N LEU A 413 -12.77 -6.52 5.23
CA LEU A 413 -11.76 -5.59 4.72
C LEU A 413 -10.55 -6.29 4.09
N SER A 414 -10.53 -7.62 4.06
CA SER A 414 -9.44 -8.35 3.42
C SER A 414 -9.41 -8.18 1.91
N ASN A 415 -8.20 -8.05 1.37
CA ASN A 415 -7.92 -7.91 -0.06
C ASN A 415 -7.13 -9.12 -0.59
N PRO A 416 -7.25 -9.45 -1.90
CA PRO A 416 -8.26 -9.00 -2.86
C PRO A 416 -9.67 -9.59 -2.55
N SER A 417 -10.66 -9.36 -3.42
CA SER A 417 -12.06 -9.82 -3.23
C SER A 417 -12.18 -11.30 -2.89
N ASP A 418 -11.31 -12.15 -3.44
CA ASP A 418 -11.30 -13.59 -3.20
C ASP A 418 -10.91 -13.96 -1.76
N ASN A 419 -10.29 -13.03 -1.02
CA ASN A 419 -9.91 -13.19 0.39
C ASN A 419 -10.87 -12.48 1.35
N ALA A 420 -11.90 -11.80 0.85
CA ALA A 420 -12.86 -11.09 1.68
C ALA A 420 -13.62 -12.06 2.61
N GLU A 421 -13.82 -11.65 3.87
CA GLU A 421 -14.44 -12.50 4.89
C GLU A 421 -15.87 -12.92 4.53
N CYS A 422 -16.60 -12.07 3.81
CA CYS A 422 -17.82 -12.39 3.06
C CYS A 422 -17.95 -11.45 1.86
N THR A 423 -18.79 -11.81 0.89
CA THR A 423 -19.17 -10.91 -0.22
C THR A 423 -20.29 -9.96 0.19
N TYR A 424 -20.48 -8.90 -0.59
CA TYR A 424 -21.62 -8.01 -0.42
C TYR A 424 -22.96 -8.75 -0.54
N GLU A 425 -23.09 -9.63 -1.54
CA GLU A 425 -24.28 -10.44 -1.76
C GLU A 425 -24.57 -11.37 -0.56
N GLU A 426 -23.56 -12.06 -0.03
CA GLU A 426 -23.70 -12.93 1.15
C GLU A 426 -24.22 -12.15 2.37
N ALA A 427 -23.63 -10.98 2.62
CA ALA A 427 -24.07 -10.10 3.71
C ALA A 427 -25.50 -9.60 3.51
N MET A 428 -25.86 -9.12 2.32
CA MET A 428 -27.22 -8.61 2.04
C MET A 428 -28.26 -9.73 2.13
N ASN A 429 -27.99 -10.91 1.58
CA ASN A 429 -28.88 -12.06 1.63
C ASN A 429 -29.13 -12.51 3.08
N ALA A 430 -28.06 -12.74 3.86
CA ALA A 430 -28.17 -13.27 5.21
C ALA A 430 -28.79 -12.26 6.20
N THR A 431 -28.68 -10.96 5.91
CA THR A 431 -29.23 -9.90 6.75
C THR A 431 -30.53 -9.29 6.23
N ASN A 432 -31.10 -9.81 5.14
CA ASN A 432 -32.29 -9.27 4.48
C ASN A 432 -32.17 -7.76 4.19
N GLY A 433 -31.02 -7.36 3.61
CA GLY A 433 -30.72 -5.98 3.23
C GLY A 433 -30.44 -5.00 4.39
N LYS A 434 -30.35 -5.50 5.64
CA LYS A 434 -30.16 -4.65 6.83
C LYS A 434 -28.70 -4.25 7.10
N ALA A 435 -27.73 -5.02 6.61
CA ALA A 435 -26.34 -4.77 6.95
C ALA A 435 -25.83 -3.41 6.44
N ILE A 436 -25.07 -2.72 7.30
CA ILE A 436 -24.22 -1.61 6.91
C ILE A 436 -22.89 -2.22 6.50
N PHE A 437 -22.61 -2.19 5.21
CA PHE A 437 -21.49 -2.91 4.60
C PHE A 437 -20.47 -1.94 3.99
N ALA A 438 -19.20 -2.22 4.24
CA ALA A 438 -18.05 -1.63 3.54
C ALA A 438 -16.95 -2.68 3.44
N SER A 439 -16.30 -2.80 2.29
CA SER A 439 -15.26 -3.80 2.03
C SER A 439 -13.94 -3.17 1.59
N GLY A 440 -12.84 -3.89 1.75
CA GLY A 440 -11.53 -3.43 1.24
C GLY A 440 -11.44 -3.53 -0.29
N SER A 441 -12.09 -4.54 -0.86
CA SER A 441 -12.15 -4.78 -2.30
C SER A 441 -13.52 -4.44 -2.89
N PRO A 442 -13.61 -4.09 -4.19
CA PRO A 442 -14.88 -3.77 -4.82
C PRO A 442 -15.76 -5.01 -4.99
N PHE A 443 -17.08 -4.80 -4.87
CA PHE A 443 -18.12 -5.79 -5.14
C PHE A 443 -19.17 -5.20 -6.10
N PRO A 444 -19.89 -6.04 -6.86
CA PRO A 444 -20.99 -5.58 -7.69
C PRO A 444 -22.18 -5.09 -6.86
N ASP A 445 -23.04 -4.30 -7.50
CA ASP A 445 -24.32 -3.89 -6.94
C ASP A 445 -25.22 -5.09 -6.59
N TYR A 446 -26.10 -4.90 -5.62
CA TYR A 446 -27.08 -5.91 -5.20
C TYR A 446 -28.50 -5.35 -5.31
N VAL A 447 -29.44 -6.14 -5.87
CA VAL A 447 -30.84 -5.74 -5.99
C VAL A 447 -31.66 -6.38 -4.88
N HIS A 448 -32.18 -5.57 -3.97
CA HIS A 448 -33.04 -6.00 -2.86
C HIS A 448 -34.44 -5.40 -3.00
N ASN A 449 -35.48 -6.24 -3.08
CA ASN A 449 -36.88 -5.80 -3.20
C ASN A 449 -37.10 -4.74 -4.30
N GLY A 450 -36.46 -4.91 -5.46
CA GLY A 450 -36.55 -3.98 -6.59
C GLY A 450 -35.74 -2.69 -6.44
N LYS A 451 -34.97 -2.52 -5.35
CA LYS A 451 -34.05 -1.39 -5.15
C LYS A 451 -32.60 -1.84 -5.33
N THR A 452 -31.86 -1.13 -6.17
CA THR A 452 -30.40 -1.31 -6.28
C THR A 452 -29.71 -0.73 -5.05
N MET A 453 -28.82 -1.50 -4.46
CA MET A 453 -27.97 -1.13 -3.34
C MET A 453 -26.51 -1.24 -3.78
N HIS A 454 -25.71 -0.26 -3.37
CA HIS A 454 -24.33 -0.11 -3.79
C HIS A 454 -23.41 -0.40 -2.60
N PRO A 455 -22.40 -1.28 -2.74
CA PRO A 455 -21.41 -1.50 -1.70
C PRO A 455 -20.45 -0.31 -1.60
N SER A 456 -20.10 0.07 -0.37
CA SER A 456 -19.01 1.02 -0.12
C SER A 456 -17.66 0.29 -0.12
N GLN A 457 -16.62 0.99 -0.56
CA GLN A 457 -15.23 0.54 -0.42
C GLN A 457 -14.51 1.40 0.62
N GLY A 458 -13.85 0.74 1.58
CA GLY A 458 -13.08 1.33 2.67
C GLY A 458 -11.59 1.18 2.41
#